data_AF-A0A5Q0GLP0-F1
#
_entry.id   AF-A0A5Q0GLP0-F1
#
_cell.length_a   1.000
_cell.length_b   1.000
_cell.length_c   1.000
_cell.angle_alpha   90.00
_cell.angle_beta   90.00
_cell.angle_gamma   90.00
#
_symmetry.space_group_name_H-M   'P 1'
#
loop_
_entity.id
_entity.type
_entity.pdbx_description
1 polymer ?
#
loop_
_entity_poly.entity_id
_entity_poly.type
_entity_poly.pdbx_seq_one_letter_code
_entity_poly.pdbx_strand_id
1 'polypeptide(L)'
;MKRKRILLGDKDVISTQKDKSPISASTFKANEIHCYLRDKITRDIGSEAAISWVFEGLPCEVIRENTPEWQSGKVWISLEFVPDDLENDSAKDLAESPLDDLRTELLDKS
;
A
#
# COMPACT_ATOMS: atom_id res chain seq x y z
N MET A 1 -12.74 -17.96 6.67
CA MET A 1 -11.39 -17.80 6.10
C MET A 1 -10.91 -16.38 6.37
N LYS A 2 -9.69 -16.18 6.87
CA LYS A 2 -9.08 -14.85 6.97
C LYS A 2 -8.54 -14.48 5.59
N ARG A 3 -8.99 -13.36 5.00
CA ARG A 3 -8.41 -12.84 3.76
C ARG A 3 -7.02 -12.27 4.05
N LYS A 4 -6.05 -12.54 3.17
CA LYS A 4 -4.70 -11.95 3.22
C LYS A 4 -4.86 -10.46 2.96
N ARG A 5 -4.25 -9.64 3.81
CA ARG A 5 -4.19 -8.18 3.66
C ARG A 5 -2.74 -7.80 3.42
N ILE A 6 -2.50 -7.07 2.35
CA ILE A 6 -1.16 -6.59 1.98
C ILE A 6 -1.15 -5.09 2.25
N LEU A 7 -0.32 -4.65 3.19
CA LEU A 7 -0.10 -3.24 3.44
C LEU A 7 0.65 -2.64 2.25
N LEU A 8 0.11 -1.59 1.64
CA LEU A 8 0.74 -0.92 0.50
C LEU A 8 1.76 0.11 0.98
N GLY A 9 2.96 0.05 0.41
CA GLY A 9 3.99 1.07 0.55
C GLY A 9 3.89 2.14 -0.54
N ASP A 10 4.63 3.24 -0.35
CA ASP A 10 4.54 4.45 -1.17
C ASP A 10 4.80 4.25 -2.68
N LYS A 11 5.54 3.20 -3.03
CA LYS A 11 5.92 2.88 -4.42
C LYS A 11 4.96 1.91 -5.10
N ASP A 12 4.06 1.29 -4.34
CA ASP A 12 3.12 0.32 -4.90
C ASP A 12 2.12 1.02 -5.81
N VAL A 13 1.81 0.37 -6.93
CA VAL A 13 0.95 0.93 -7.98
C VAL A 13 -0.42 0.29 -7.90
N ILE A 14 -1.44 1.14 -7.87
CA ILE A 14 -2.85 0.77 -7.85
C ILE A 14 -3.42 1.10 -9.24
N SER A 15 -4.19 0.18 -9.80
CA SER A 15 -4.96 0.38 -11.03
C SER A 15 -6.44 0.17 -10.75
N THR A 16 -7.28 1.10 -11.20
CA THR A 16 -8.74 1.08 -10.98
C THR A 16 -9.47 1.89 -12.06
N GLN A 17 -10.80 1.88 -12.01
CA GLN A 17 -11.63 2.69 -12.91
C GLN A 17 -11.45 4.17 -12.58
N LYS A 18 -11.19 5.00 -13.62
CA LYS A 18 -10.84 6.42 -13.48
C LYS A 18 -11.90 7.24 -12.74
N ASP A 19 -13.18 6.96 -13.00
CA ASP A 19 -14.35 7.61 -12.42
C ASP A 19 -14.55 7.29 -10.93
N LYS A 20 -13.95 6.19 -10.46
CA LYS A 20 -13.97 5.77 -9.04
C LYS A 20 -12.68 6.14 -8.30
N SER A 21 -11.68 6.68 -8.99
CA SER A 21 -10.41 7.06 -8.40
C SER A 21 -10.54 8.37 -7.61
N PRO A 22 -10.06 8.44 -6.36
CA PRO A 22 -10.09 9.67 -5.57
C PRO A 22 -9.24 10.79 -6.19
N ILE A 23 -8.28 10.44 -7.05
CA ILE A 23 -7.35 11.38 -7.69
C ILE A 23 -7.59 11.52 -9.20
N SER A 24 -8.73 11.02 -9.71
CA SER A 24 -9.11 11.12 -11.13
C SER A 24 -8.10 10.50 -12.13
N ALA A 25 -7.29 9.54 -11.67
CA ALA A 25 -6.36 8.76 -12.48
C ALA A 25 -6.71 7.28 -12.42
N SER A 26 -6.60 6.55 -13.54
CA SER A 26 -6.83 5.10 -13.57
C SER A 26 -5.68 4.28 -12.99
N THR A 27 -4.46 4.84 -12.96
CA THR A 27 -3.27 4.19 -12.42
C THR A 27 -2.43 5.21 -11.67
N PHE A 28 -2.03 4.87 -10.45
CA PHE A 28 -1.32 5.78 -9.56
C PHE A 28 -0.62 5.02 -8.44
N LYS A 29 0.35 5.67 -7.78
CA LYS A 29 1.04 5.13 -6.61
C LYS A 29 0.22 5.32 -5.34
N ALA A 30 0.38 4.43 -4.37
CA ALA A 30 -0.24 4.56 -3.06
C ALA A 30 0.05 5.92 -2.39
N ASN A 31 1.27 6.44 -2.56
CA ASN A 31 1.64 7.77 -2.04
C ASN A 31 0.82 8.93 -2.64
N GLU A 32 0.30 8.79 -3.85
CA GLU A 32 -0.55 9.83 -4.45
C GLU A 32 -1.90 9.91 -3.71
N ILE A 33 -2.43 8.78 -3.24
CA ILE A 33 -3.59 8.77 -2.34
C ILE A 33 -3.23 9.36 -0.98
N HIS A 34 -2.06 9.03 -0.40
CA HIS A 34 -1.62 9.63 0.87
C HIS A 34 -1.55 11.17 0.75
N CYS A 35 -0.90 11.70 -0.28
CA CYS A 35 -0.87 13.14 -0.55
C CYS A 35 -2.27 13.74 -0.71
N TYR A 36 -3.14 13.09 -1.49
CA TYR A 36 -4.53 13.54 -1.65
C TYR A 36 -5.29 13.60 -0.32
N LEU A 37 -5.15 12.58 0.53
CA LEU A 37 -5.80 12.54 1.84
C LEU A 37 -5.26 13.63 2.77
N ARG A 38 -3.93 13.80 2.84
CA ARG A 38 -3.29 14.89 3.59
C ARG A 38 -3.88 16.24 3.16
N ASP A 39 -3.89 16.53 1.87
CA ASP A 39 -4.34 17.83 1.35
C ASP A 39 -5.84 18.05 1.63
N LYS A 40 -6.63 16.98 1.59
CA LYS A 40 -8.06 17.02 1.89
C LYS A 40 -8.33 17.38 3.36
N ILE A 41 -7.66 16.70 4.30
CA ILE A 41 -7.88 16.90 5.74
C ILE A 41 -7.13 18.13 6.30
N THR A 42 -6.07 18.60 5.64
CA THR A 42 -5.29 19.77 6.06
C THR A 42 -6.16 21.01 6.29
N ARG A 43 -7.24 21.17 5.52
CA ARG A 43 -8.17 22.29 5.68
C ARG A 43 -8.91 22.28 7.02
N ASP A 44 -9.14 21.11 7.57
CA ASP A 44 -9.96 20.93 8.77
C ASP A 44 -9.09 20.90 10.05
N ILE A 45 -7.90 20.29 9.98
CA ILE A 45 -7.06 20.04 11.17
C ILE A 45 -5.67 20.70 11.12
N GLY A 46 -5.34 21.41 10.05
CA GLY A 46 -4.03 22.02 9.86
C GLY A 46 -2.96 21.06 9.33
N SER A 47 -1.88 21.62 8.80
CA SER A 47 -0.86 20.86 8.05
C SER A 47 -0.09 19.87 8.92
N GLU A 48 0.28 20.25 10.14
CA GLU A 48 1.08 19.40 11.03
C GLU A 48 0.29 18.16 11.46
N ALA A 49 -0.93 18.35 11.94
CA ALA A 49 -1.81 17.24 12.32
C ALA A 49 -2.12 16.33 11.11
N ALA A 50 -2.35 16.91 9.92
CA ALA A 50 -2.57 16.14 8.70
C ALA A 50 -1.36 15.27 8.32
N ILE A 51 -0.14 15.77 8.49
CA ILE A 51 1.09 14.99 8.27
C ILE A 51 1.18 13.83 9.28
N SER A 52 0.88 14.07 10.56
CA SER A 52 0.90 13.00 11.57
C SER A 52 -0.10 11.88 11.25
N TRP A 53 -1.31 12.21 10.78
CA TRP A 53 -2.31 11.21 10.41
C TRP A 53 -1.91 10.34 9.22
N VAL A 54 -1.13 10.86 8.28
CA VAL A 54 -0.89 10.18 6.99
C VAL A 54 0.52 9.59 6.88
N PHE A 55 1.54 10.21 7.46
CA PHE A 55 2.94 9.83 7.22
C PHE A 55 3.71 9.41 8.48
N GLU A 56 3.45 10.01 9.65
CA GLU A 56 4.33 9.84 10.83
C GLU A 56 3.70 9.05 11.98
N GLY A 57 2.38 8.94 11.99
CA GLY A 57 1.60 8.41 13.10
C GLY A 57 1.37 9.45 14.20
N LEU A 58 0.10 9.69 14.50
CA LEU A 58 -0.34 10.53 15.60
C LEU A 58 -0.23 9.76 16.93
N PRO A 59 0.50 10.25 17.93
CA PRO A 59 0.52 9.65 19.26
C PRO A 59 -0.88 9.60 19.88
N CYS A 60 -1.27 8.43 20.38
CA CYS A 60 -2.58 8.23 20.97
C CYS A 60 -2.58 7.06 21.96
N GLU A 61 -3.71 6.85 22.62
CA GLU A 61 -3.97 5.65 23.42
C GLU A 61 -5.19 4.94 22.87
N VAL A 62 -5.16 3.60 22.87
CA VAL A 62 -6.28 2.78 22.41
C VAL A 62 -6.73 1.82 23.50
N ILE A 63 -8.04 1.62 23.62
CA ILE A 63 -8.64 0.57 24.44
C ILE A 63 -9.35 -0.42 23.50
N ARG A 64 -9.13 -1.72 23.68
CA ARG A 64 -9.78 -2.77 22.88
C ARG A 64 -10.90 -3.43 23.68
N GLU A 65 -11.95 -3.89 23.00
CA GLU A 65 -13.14 -4.48 23.64
C GLU A 65 -12.83 -5.58 24.67
N ASN A 66 -11.71 -6.31 24.49
CA ASN A 66 -11.32 -7.43 25.36
C ASN A 66 -10.15 -7.10 26.31
N THR A 67 -9.74 -5.83 26.41
CA THR A 67 -8.67 -5.39 27.32
C THR A 67 -9.10 -4.13 28.05
N PRO A 68 -9.17 -4.14 29.40
CA PRO A 68 -9.61 -2.97 30.17
C PRO A 68 -8.55 -1.86 30.26
N GLU A 69 -7.34 -2.08 29.73
CA GLU A 69 -6.21 -1.17 29.85
C GLU A 69 -6.04 -0.30 28.60
N TRP A 70 -5.74 0.98 28.81
CA TRP A 70 -5.28 1.87 27.76
C TRP A 70 -3.87 1.49 27.32
N GLN A 71 -3.66 1.38 26.01
CA GLN A 71 -2.36 1.12 25.42
C GLN A 71 -1.90 2.34 24.63
N SER A 72 -0.81 2.97 25.07
CA SER A 72 -0.19 4.07 24.32
C SER A 72 0.48 3.56 23.04
N GLY A 73 0.41 4.35 21.97
CA GLY A 73 0.92 4.00 20.65
C GLY A 73 0.77 5.14 19.66
N LYS A 74 0.67 4.79 18.38
CA LYS A 74 0.41 5.74 17.29
C LYS A 74 -0.69 5.21 16.38
N VAL A 75 -1.48 6.13 15.81
CA VAL A 75 -2.46 5.83 14.77
C VAL A 75 -2.08 6.58 13.49
N TRP A 76 -2.20 5.91 12.34
CA TRP A 76 -2.08 6.53 11.03
C TRP A 76 -3.03 5.86 10.04
N ILE A 77 -3.31 6.55 8.94
CA ILE A 77 -4.10 6.06 7.83
C ILE A 77 -3.17 5.30 6.88
N SER A 78 -3.54 4.07 6.54
CA SER A 78 -2.82 3.26 5.57
C SER A 78 -3.78 2.62 4.56
N LEU A 79 -3.22 2.19 3.44
CA LEU A 79 -3.95 1.46 2.41
C LEU A 79 -3.60 -0.03 2.48
N GLU A 80 -4.63 -0.87 2.42
CA GLU A 80 -4.50 -2.31 2.35
C GLU A 80 -5.07 -2.82 1.03
N PHE A 81 -4.33 -3.70 0.36
CA PHE A 81 -4.82 -4.47 -0.76
C PHE A 81 -5.28 -5.86 -0.29
N VAL A 82 -6.44 -6.30 -0.77
CA VAL A 82 -7.02 -7.60 -0.44
C VAL A 82 -7.15 -8.38 -1.74
N PRO A 83 -6.23 -9.33 -2.01
CA PRO A 83 -6.34 -10.20 -3.18
C PRO A 83 -7.60 -11.06 -3.11
N ASP A 84 -8.22 -11.31 -4.26
CA ASP A 84 -9.40 -12.18 -4.37
C ASP A 84 -9.06 -13.65 -4.08
N ASP A 85 -7.89 -14.10 -4.53
CA ASP A 85 -7.39 -15.47 -4.31
C ASP A 85 -6.25 -15.49 -3.27
N LEU A 86 -6.32 -16.46 -2.35
CA LEU A 86 -5.30 -16.68 -1.31
C LEU A 86 -4.10 -17.51 -1.77
N GLU A 87 -4.09 -17.99 -3.01
CA GLU A 87 -3.14 -18.98 -3.54
C GLU A 87 -2.50 -18.43 -4.83
N ASN A 88 -1.23 -18.04 -4.84
CA ASN A 88 -0.11 -18.98 -4.90
C ASN A 88 1.14 -18.33 -4.27
N ASP A 89 1.51 -18.75 -3.07
CA ASP A 89 2.93 -18.71 -2.63
C ASP A 89 3.75 -19.84 -3.32
N SER A 90 3.31 -20.27 -4.51
CA SER A 90 3.98 -21.22 -5.41
C SER A 90 4.81 -20.48 -6.47
N ALA A 91 5.45 -19.36 -6.11
CA ALA A 91 6.60 -18.84 -6.85
C ALA A 91 7.92 -19.34 -6.21
N LYS A 92 7.89 -20.58 -5.71
CA LYS A 92 9.07 -21.38 -5.37
C LYS A 92 9.48 -22.33 -6.49
N ASP A 93 8.89 -22.22 -7.68
CA ASP A 93 9.36 -22.94 -8.85
C ASP A 93 10.15 -21.99 -9.76
N LEU A 94 11.46 -22.18 -9.69
CA LEU A 94 12.42 -21.84 -10.72
C LEU A 94 11.93 -22.40 -12.06
N ALA A 95 11.35 -21.56 -12.91
CA ALA A 95 11.16 -21.89 -14.32
C ALA A 95 11.42 -20.63 -15.12
N GLU A 96 12.67 -20.54 -15.60
CA GLU A 96 13.16 -19.73 -16.72
C GLU A 96 12.59 -18.31 -16.82
N SER A 97 13.41 -17.34 -16.41
CA SER A 97 13.19 -15.95 -16.79
C SER A 97 13.08 -15.89 -18.33
N PRO A 98 12.00 -15.34 -18.92
CA PRO A 98 11.84 -15.17 -20.37
C PRO A 98 12.96 -14.34 -21.04
N LEU A 99 13.84 -13.74 -20.24
CA LEU A 99 14.99 -12.97 -20.67
C LEU A 99 16.29 -13.79 -20.72
N ASP A 100 16.32 -15.02 -20.22
CA ASP A 100 17.52 -15.87 -20.25
C ASP A 100 17.76 -16.46 -21.65
N ASP A 101 16.71 -16.71 -22.44
CA ASP A 101 16.83 -17.08 -23.85
C ASP A 101 17.53 -15.99 -24.67
N LEU A 102 17.20 -14.72 -24.42
CA LEU A 102 17.81 -13.56 -25.10
C LEU A 102 19.27 -13.35 -24.73
N ARG A 103 19.67 -13.70 -23.50
CA ARG A 103 21.08 -13.63 -23.08
C ARG A 103 21.93 -14.66 -23.79
N THR A 104 21.36 -15.84 -24.03
CA THR A 104 22.04 -16.94 -24.71
C THR A 104 22.28 -16.61 -26.19
N GLU A 105 21.31 -16.02 -26.90
CA GLU A 105 21.48 -15.60 -28.30
C GLU A 105 22.52 -14.49 -28.50
N LEU A 106 22.74 -13.63 -27.50
CA LEU A 106 23.72 -12.54 -27.59
C LEU A 106 25.17 -13.01 -27.34
N LEU A 107 25.34 -14.10 -26.61
CA LEU A 107 26.66 -14.68 -26.31
C LEU A 107 27.19 -15.58 -27.43
N ASP A 108 26.31 -16.17 -28.25
CA ASP A 108 26.67 -17.08 -29.36
C ASP A 108 27.05 -16.34 -30.67
N LYS A 109 27.04 -15.00 -30.66
CA LYS A 109 27.39 -14.14 -31.81
C LYS A 109 28.72 -13.38 -31.66
N SER A 110 29.59 -13.78 -30.74
CA SER A 110 30.99 -13.29 -30.64
C SER A 110 31.98 -14.37 -31.00
#